data_AF-A0A920HWQ0-F1
#
_entry.id   AF-A0A920HWQ0-F1
#
_cell.length_a   1.000
_cell.length_b   1.000
_cell.length_c   1.000
_cell.angle_alpha   90.00
_cell.angle_beta   90.00
_cell.angle_gamma   90.00
#
_symmetry.space_group_name_H-M   'P 1'
#
loop_
_entity.id
_entity.type
_entity.pdbx_description
1 polymer ?
#
loop_
_entity_poly.entity_id
_entity_poly.type
_entity_poly.pdbx_seq_one_letter_code
_entity_poly.pdbx_strand_id
1 'polypeptide(L)' 'MIEQANFDVTFMSGFAASASRIGSPDLGLMTFSEVFDQANNICNAIEIPMIVDGDTGYGNAMNVRRTLKNVPRQVVLAF' A
#
# COMPACT_ATOMS: atom_id res chain seq x y z
N MET A 1 -11.72 -6.12 10.60
CA MET A 1 -12.49 -5.11 11.36
C MET A 1 -13.16 -4.09 10.45
N ILE A 2 -12.44 -3.38 9.56
CA ILE A 2 -13.06 -2.40 8.64
C ILE A 2 -14.15 -3.05 7.77
N GLU A 3 -13.83 -4.14 7.07
CA GLU A 3 -14.81 -4.90 6.29
C GLU A 3 -15.97 -5.42 7.14
N GLN A 4 -15.69 -6.00 8.31
CA GLN A 4 -16.72 -6.49 9.24
C GLN A 4 -17.65 -5.37 9.75
N ALA A 5 -17.19 -4.12 9.74
CA ALA A 5 -17.98 -2.95 10.07
C ALA A 5 -18.80 -2.41 8.87
N ASN A 6 -18.82 -3.14 7.75
CA ASN A 6 -19.55 -2.83 6.52
C ASN A 6 -19.09 -1.54 5.83
N PHE A 7 -17.79 -1.23 5.88
CA PHE A 7 -17.21 -0.22 5.01
C PHE A 7 -16.91 -0.81 3.62
N ASP A 8 -17.16 -0.05 2.57
CA ASP A 8 -16.98 -0.51 1.18
C ASP A 8 -15.53 -0.50 0.70
N VAL A 9 -14.64 0.21 1.39
CA VAL A 9 -13.24 0.40 1.00
C VAL A 9 -12.38 0.61 2.24
N THR A 10 -11.12 0.17 2.17
CA THR A 10 -10.11 0.46 3.19
C THR A 10 -8.92 1.22 2.59
N PHE A 11 -8.05 1.73 3.45
CA PHE A 11 -6.86 2.49 3.06
C PHE A 11 -5.63 2.00 3.83
N MET A 12 -4.50 1.90 3.12
CA MET A 12 -3.18 1.68 3.71
C MET A 12 -2.34 2.94 3.55
N SER A 13 -2.12 3.64 4.66
CA SER A 13 -1.27 4.83 4.74
C SER A 13 0.22 4.48 4.67
N GLY A 14 1.01 5.24 3.92
CA GLY A 14 2.48 5.14 3.88
C GLY A 14 3.09 5.43 5.25
N PHE A 15 2.68 6.52 5.89
CA PHE A 15 3.09 6.88 7.25
C PHE A 15 2.84 5.75 8.27
N ALA A 16 1.62 5.22 8.31
CA ALA A 16 1.27 4.14 9.23
C ALA A 16 2.02 2.85 8.90
N ALA A 17 2.24 2.56 7.61
CA ALA A 17 3.01 1.40 7.16
C ALA A 17 4.48 1.52 7.60
N SER A 18 5.14 2.66 7.38
CA SER A 18 6.52 2.89 7.83
C SER A 18 6.66 2.70 9.34
N ALA A 19 5.78 3.35 10.12
CA ALA A 19 5.83 3.28 11.57
C ALA A 19 5.57 1.86 12.12
N SER A 20 4.62 1.13 11.55
CA SER A 20 4.23 -0.19 12.06
C SER A 20 5.06 -1.35 11.50
N ARG A 21 5.52 -1.25 10.25
CA ARG A 21 6.23 -2.34 9.56
C ARG A 21 7.73 -2.32 9.83
N ILE A 22 8.35 -1.13 9.82
CA ILE A 22 9.80 -0.96 9.95
C ILE A 22 10.20 -0.12 11.17
N GLY A 23 9.25 0.33 11.98
CA GLY A 23 9.53 1.09 13.21
C GLY A 23 10.21 2.43 12.96
N SER A 24 10.06 3.00 11.76
CA SER A 24 10.79 4.18 11.32
C SER A 24 9.85 5.33 10.96
N PRO A 25 10.33 6.60 10.98
CA PRO A 25 9.54 7.71 10.49
C PRO A 25 9.30 7.61 8.98
N ASP A 26 8.26 8.29 8.52
CA ASP A 26 7.91 8.35 7.11
C ASP A 26 8.80 9.33 6.33
N LEU A 27 10.01 8.86 5.99
CA LEU A 27 11.03 9.64 5.28
C LEU A 27 11.41 8.96 3.94
N GLY A 28 10.52 8.15 3.37
CA GLY A 28 10.81 7.38 2.14
C GLY A 28 11.84 6.27 2.35
N LEU A 29 11.97 5.76 3.59
CA LEU A 29 12.88 4.66 3.92
C LEU A 29 12.31 3.29 3.52
N MET A 30 10.98 3.18 3.52
CA MET A 30 10.29 1.96 3.16
C MET A 30 10.37 1.75 1.64
N THR A 31 10.78 0.55 1.24
CA THR A 31 10.93 0.19 -0.16
C THR A 31 9.60 -0.22 -0.77
N PHE A 32 9.49 -0.13 -2.10
CA PHE A 32 8.30 -0.64 -2.82
C PHE A 32 7.99 -2.11 -2.49
N SER A 33 9.01 -2.95 -2.33
CA SER A 33 8.80 -4.37 -2.00
C SER A 33 8.14 -4.55 -0.63
N GLU A 34 8.56 -3.77 0.37
CA GLU A 34 7.95 -3.83 1.70
C GLU A 34 6.50 -3.32 1.69
N VAL A 35 6.21 -2.29 0.89
CA VAL A 35 4.84 -1.78 0.70
C VAL A 35 3.98 -2.81 -0.02
N PHE A 36 4.51 -3.45 -1.06
CA PHE A 36 3.84 -4.51 -1.79
C PHE A 36 3.53 -5.72 -0.89
N ASP A 37 4.48 -6.15 -0.07
CA ASP A 37 4.30 -7.25 0.87
C ASP A 37 3.23 -6.91 1.92
N GLN A 38 3.24 -5.68 2.44
CA GLN A 38 2.23 -5.22 3.39
C GLN A 38 0.83 -5.17 2.74
N ALA A 39 0.73 -4.65 1.52
CA ALA A 39 -0.53 -4.60 0.79
C ALA A 39 -1.07 -6.02 0.49
N ASN A 40 -0.22 -6.96 0.09
CA ASN A 40 -0.61 -8.35 -0.11
C ASN A 40 -1.13 -9.00 1.17
N ASN A 41 -0.47 -8.78 2.30
CA ASN A 41 -0.92 -9.33 3.58
C ASN A 41 -2.33 -8.84 3.94
N ILE A 42 -2.61 -7.56 3.68
CA ILE A 42 -3.94 -6.99 3.92
C ILE A 42 -4.95 -7.56 2.92
N CYS A 43 -4.63 -7.60 1.62
CA CYS A 43 -5.51 -8.15 0.59
C CYS A 43 -5.84 -9.63 0.78
N ASN A 44 -4.97 -10.42 1.40
CA ASN A 44 -5.26 -11.81 1.76
C ASN A 44 -6.26 -11.94 2.92
N ALA A 45 -6.53 -10.86 3.64
CA ALA A 45 -7.40 -10.83 4.81
C ALA A 45 -8.74 -10.10 4.58
N ILE A 46 -8.96 -9.51 3.40
CA ILE A 46 -10.16 -8.74 3.05
C ILE A 46 -10.62 -9.04 1.61
N GLU A 47 -11.91 -8.92 1.35
CA GLU A 47 -12.51 -9.00 0.01
C GLU A 47 -12.83 -7.62 -0.58
N ILE A 48 -12.99 -6.59 0.27
CA ILE A 48 -13.20 -5.20 -0.16
C ILE A 48 -11.96 -4.59 -0.84
N PRO A 49 -12.13 -3.63 -1.77
CA PRO A 49 -11.03 -2.90 -2.38
C PRO A 49 -10.23 -2.09 -1.34
N MET A 50 -8.97 -1.83 -1.67
CA MET A 50 -8.06 -1.04 -0.84
C MET A 50 -7.37 0.05 -1.65
N ILE A 51 -7.35 1.26 -1.10
CA ILE A 51 -6.47 2.33 -1.59
C ILE A 51 -5.11 2.19 -0.89
N VAL A 52 -4.03 2.27 -1.65
CA VAL A 52 -2.66 2.18 -1.12
C VAL A 52 -1.91 3.46 -1.46
N ASP A 53 -1.24 4.01 -0.47
CA ASP A 53 -0.29 5.09 -0.64
C ASP A 53 0.93 4.63 -1.47
N GLY A 54 1.09 5.23 -2.64
CA GLY A 54 2.11 4.93 -3.64
C GLY A 54 3.35 5.82 -3.52
N ASP A 55 3.42 6.70 -2.52
CA ASP A 55 4.45 7.72 -2.37
C ASP A 55 4.65 8.48 -3.71
N THR A 56 5.91 8.81 -4.03
CA THR A 56 6.30 9.39 -5.31
C THR A 56 6.50 8.34 -6.42
N GLY A 57 6.07 7.10 -6.20
CA GLY A 57 6.26 5.99 -7.14
C GLY A 57 7.65 5.37 -7.14
N TYR A 58 8.39 5.52 -6.03
CA TYR A 58 9.62 4.78 -5.71
C TYR A 58 10.74 4.90 -6.77
N GLY A 59 10.87 6.09 -7.36
CA GLY A 59 11.94 6.42 -8.30
C GLY A 59 11.47 7.33 -9.43
N ASN A 60 11.84 6.99 -10.67
CA ASN A 60 11.45 7.74 -11.86
C ASN A 60 10.18 7.18 -12.53
N ALA A 61 9.81 7.70 -13.69
CA ALA A 61 8.63 7.25 -14.44
C ALA A 61 8.59 5.73 -14.73
N MET A 62 9.75 5.09 -14.89
CA MET A 62 9.83 3.64 -15.08
C MET A 62 9.56 2.88 -13.78
N ASN A 63 9.92 3.45 -12.64
CA ASN A 63 9.56 2.92 -11.31
C ASN A 63 8.06 3.03 -11.08
N VAL A 64 7.45 4.20 -11.34
CA VAL A 64 5.99 4.40 -11.25
C VAL A 64 5.26 3.35 -12.08
N ARG A 65 5.69 3.13 -13.34
CA ARG A 65 5.12 2.09 -14.22
C ARG A 65 5.26 0.68 -13.63
N ARG A 66 6.39 0.38 -13.00
CA ARG A 66 6.61 -0.91 -12.33
C ARG A 66 5.70 -1.05 -11.10
N THR A 67 5.54 -0.02 -10.29
CA THR A 67 4.64 0.01 -9.13
C THR A 67 3.20 -0.29 -9.55
N LEU A 68 2.68 0.43 -10.56
CA LEU A 68 1.34 0.20 -11.12
C LEU A 68 1.12 -1.23 -11.62
N LYS A 69 2.15 -1.87 -12.20
CA LYS A 69 2.02 -3.22 -12.76
C LYS A 69 1.99 -4.31 -11.70
N ASN A 70 2.63 -4.10 -10.55
CA ASN A 70 2.85 -5.16 -9.58
C ASN A 70 1.83 -5.18 -8.44
N VAL A 71 1.07 -4.10 -8.19
CA VAL A 71 0.09 -4.09 -7.10
C VAL A 71 -1.01 -5.15 -7.27
N PRO A 72 -1.60 -5.66 -6.17
CA PRO A 72 -2.73 -6.59 -6.23
C PRO A 72 -3.90 -6.02 -7.02
N ARG A 73 -4.68 -6.89 -7.67
CA ARG A 73 -5.76 -6.47 -8.58
C ARG A 73 -6.82 -5.59 -7.91
N GLN A 74 -7.13 -5.82 -6.63
CA GLN A 74 -8.12 -5.06 -5.87
C GLN A 74 -7.59 -3.76 -5.27
N VAL A 75 -6.32 -3.40 -5.56
CA VAL A 75 -5.67 -2.19 -5.07
C VAL A 75 -5.73 -1.07 -6.09
N VAL A 76 -6.04 0.13 -5.60
CA VAL A 76 -5.86 1.40 -6.32
C VAL A 76 -4.72 2.17 -5.65
N LEU A 77 -3.76 2.66 -6.44
CA LEU A 77 -2.67 3.49 -5.93
C LEU A 77 -3.08 4.97 -5.90
N ALA A 78 -2.77 5.65 -4.80
CA ALA A 78 -2.78 7.10 -4.66
C ALA A 78 -1.33 7.60 -4.62
N PHE A 79 -1.00 8.66 -5.35
CA PHE A 79 0.34 9.29 -5.39
C PHE A 79 0.25 10.75 -4.95
#